data_AF-A0A1H4XDL9-F1
#
_entry.id   AF-A0A1H4XDL9-F1
#
_cell.length_a   1.000
_cell.length_b   1.000
_cell.length_c   1.000
_cell.angle_alpha   90.00
_cell.angle_beta   90.00
_cell.angle_gamma   90.00
#
_symmetry.space_group_name_H-M   'P 1'
#
loop_
_entity.id
_entity.type
_entity.pdbx_description
1 polymer ?
#
loop_
_entity_poly.entity_id
_entity_poly.type
_entity_poly.pdbx_seq_one_letter_code
_entity_poly.pdbx_strand_id
1 'polypeptide(L)'
;MGSSLGGGYWRLWTSAALSNLADGILKFALPLLAIGYTRAPALVAGLTLAFTLPWLLFALPAGAIADRADRRSVMLLANVARATLLTGLLVAVLLDAGSIWLLYVAALGTGIAETCYDTASQAIVPQLVGRDQLPRANGRLYAAETTALELAGPPAAGLLVAAGAALPLGTPIALWAAAVGVLLLVRGPFKVRATGRRPVLRAEIAEGLRFVWRTGILRTFTVMTGVFNFASSAILAVLVLYAVGPDSAMGLSGAAYGWLLSLIAAGCLAGSFFAEPAERALGAARAIGIAFFLGAASLGVPALTADPVIIGAAFFVGGVGLIVSNVTTVSLRQRITPDRLLGRTNSSHRLVAYGTRPLGALVGGVLTESFGLRPVFAAMSLLAMATVFGATKVTAAAVADAERAAVPAIPRP
;
A
#
# COMPACT_ATOMS: atom_id res chain seq x y z
N MET A 1 19.14 12.66 -24.41
CA MET A 1 19.09 13.25 -23.06
C MET A 1 17.63 13.56 -22.72
N GLY A 2 17.00 12.76 -21.86
CA GLY A 2 15.56 12.91 -21.57
C GLY A 2 15.29 14.18 -20.77
N SER A 3 14.37 15.01 -21.25
CA SER A 3 13.93 16.25 -20.60
C SER A 3 13.65 16.07 -19.11
N SER A 4 14.00 17.09 -18.32
CA SER A 4 13.75 17.13 -16.87
C SER A 4 12.24 17.02 -16.59
N LEU A 5 11.86 16.34 -15.50
CA LEU A 5 10.45 16.21 -15.06
C LEU A 5 9.84 17.53 -14.54
N GLY A 6 10.63 18.61 -14.49
CA GLY A 6 10.18 19.95 -14.10
C GLY A 6 10.10 20.17 -12.59
N GLY A 7 10.17 21.44 -12.17
CA GLY A 7 10.17 21.81 -10.75
C GLY A 7 8.85 21.52 -10.01
N GLY A 8 7.72 21.56 -10.72
CA GLY A 8 6.41 21.22 -10.14
C GLY A 8 6.33 19.75 -9.72
N TYR A 9 6.83 18.84 -10.56
CA TYR A 9 6.92 17.42 -10.23
C TYR A 9 7.81 17.16 -9.02
N TRP A 10 9.00 17.75 -8.95
CA TRP A 10 9.91 17.51 -7.82
C TRP A 10 9.38 18.04 -6.48
N ARG A 11 8.61 19.13 -6.49
CA ARG A 11 7.89 19.59 -5.29
C ARG A 11 6.80 18.61 -4.86
N LEU A 12 6.01 18.09 -5.81
CA LEU A 12 5.04 17.02 -5.53
C LEU A 12 5.75 15.79 -4.95
N TRP A 13 6.85 15.36 -5.59
CA TRP A 13 7.66 14.22 -5.17
C TRP A 13 8.17 14.38 -3.73
N THR A 14 8.70 15.55 -3.38
CA THR A 14 9.18 15.83 -2.02
C THR A 14 8.01 15.85 -1.02
N SER A 15 6.89 16.48 -1.36
CA SER A 15 5.68 16.45 -0.51
C SER A 15 5.20 15.02 -0.28
N ALA A 16 5.15 14.20 -1.32
CA ALA A 16 4.74 12.80 -1.23
C ALA A 16 5.68 11.97 -0.37
N ALA A 17 7.00 12.13 -0.53
CA ALA A 17 8.00 11.44 0.28
C ALA A 17 7.88 11.82 1.78
N LEU A 18 7.76 13.11 2.09
CA LEU A 18 7.59 13.57 3.48
C LEU A 18 6.29 13.05 4.10
N SER A 19 5.18 13.14 3.36
CA SER A 19 3.87 12.67 3.81
C SER A 19 3.85 11.15 4.05
N ASN A 20 4.42 10.37 3.14
CA ASN A 20 4.47 8.91 3.28
C ASN A 20 5.43 8.46 4.39
N LEU A 21 6.50 9.21 4.64
CA LEU A 21 7.37 8.95 5.79
C LEU A 21 6.61 9.15 7.11
N ALA A 22 5.81 10.21 7.21
CA ALA A 22 4.95 10.47 8.35
C ALA A 22 3.91 9.35 8.55
N ASP A 23 3.26 8.92 7.46
CA ASP A 23 2.29 7.82 7.48
C ASP A 23 2.96 6.52 7.94
N GLY A 24 4.17 6.24 7.45
CA GLY A 24 4.95 5.05 7.81
C GLY A 24 5.31 5.06 9.29
N ILE A 25 5.88 6.16 9.77
CA ILE A 25 6.22 6.33 11.19
C ILE A 25 4.98 6.10 12.06
N LEU A 26 3.86 6.77 11.75
CA LEU A 26 2.65 6.67 12.57
C LEU A 26 2.07 5.25 12.56
N LYS A 27 1.97 4.62 11.37
CA LYS A 27 1.40 3.28 11.20
C LYS A 27 2.12 2.22 12.04
N PHE A 28 3.45 2.34 12.17
CA PHE A 28 4.25 1.44 13.00
C PHE A 28 4.33 1.88 14.47
N ALA A 29 4.26 3.17 14.76
CA ALA A 29 4.29 3.68 16.12
C ALA A 29 3.00 3.40 16.89
N LEU A 30 1.82 3.47 16.25
CA LEU A 30 0.53 3.32 16.92
C LEU A 30 0.39 1.97 17.67
N PRO A 31 0.67 0.80 17.07
CA PRO A 31 0.64 -0.46 17.80
C PRO A 31 1.65 -0.52 18.95
N LEU A 32 2.82 0.09 18.81
CA LEU A 32 3.84 0.13 19.87
C LEU A 32 3.40 1.01 21.04
N LEU A 33 2.79 2.17 20.77
CA LEU A 33 2.22 3.05 21.79
C LEU A 33 1.03 2.38 22.49
N ALA A 34 0.24 1.58 21.77
CA ALA A 34 -0.90 0.86 22.33
C ALA A 34 -0.52 -0.14 23.43
N ILE A 35 0.69 -0.71 23.38
CA ILE A 35 1.21 -1.62 24.42
C ILE A 35 1.28 -0.91 25.79
N GLY A 36 1.44 0.42 25.80
CA GLY A 36 1.38 1.23 27.02
C GLY A 36 -0.02 1.36 27.63
N TYR A 37 -1.08 1.18 26.83
CA TYR A 37 -2.48 1.33 27.27
C TYR A 37 -3.22 0.00 27.41
N THR A 38 -2.79 -1.06 26.73
CA THR A 38 -3.46 -2.36 26.77
C THR A 38 -2.48 -3.51 26.56
N ARG A 39 -2.84 -4.67 27.10
CA ARG A 39 -2.20 -5.95 26.79
C ARG A 39 -3.06 -6.85 25.91
N ALA A 40 -4.28 -6.43 25.57
CA ALA A 40 -5.21 -7.24 24.77
C ALA A 40 -4.79 -7.25 23.28
N PRO A 41 -4.44 -8.43 22.71
CA PRO A 41 -4.02 -8.54 21.31
C PRO A 41 -5.05 -7.98 20.31
N ALA A 42 -6.34 -8.23 20.53
CA ALA A 42 -7.42 -7.72 19.68
C ALA A 42 -7.43 -6.19 19.58
N LEU A 43 -7.19 -5.49 20.69
CA LEU A 43 -7.19 -4.04 20.72
C LEU A 43 -5.98 -3.44 20.00
N VAL A 44 -4.82 -4.10 20.05
CA VAL A 44 -3.62 -3.70 19.29
C VAL A 44 -3.80 -3.98 17.80
N ALA A 45 -4.27 -5.17 17.43
CA ALA A 45 -4.55 -5.54 16.05
C ALA A 45 -5.64 -4.66 15.41
N GLY A 46 -6.64 -4.27 16.21
CA GLY A 46 -7.72 -3.40 15.76
C GLY A 46 -7.25 -1.98 15.39
N LEU A 47 -6.08 -1.51 15.85
CA LEU A 47 -5.50 -0.24 15.36
C LEU A 47 -5.03 -0.35 13.91
N THR A 48 -4.43 -1.48 13.53
CA THR A 48 -4.07 -1.76 12.13
C THR A 48 -5.34 -1.83 11.27
N LEU A 49 -6.40 -2.45 11.78
CA LEU A 49 -7.72 -2.43 11.15
C LEU A 49 -8.24 -1.00 11.01
N ALA A 50 -8.25 -0.20 12.08
CA ALA A 50 -8.75 1.18 12.06
C ALA A 50 -8.01 2.05 11.03
N PHE A 51 -6.70 1.86 10.89
CA PHE A 51 -5.86 2.57 9.93
C PHE A 51 -6.10 2.12 8.47
N THR A 52 -6.37 0.83 8.25
CA THR A 52 -6.52 0.25 6.89
C THR A 52 -7.97 0.18 6.40
N LEU A 53 -8.95 0.19 7.30
CA LEU A 53 -10.39 0.17 7.01
C LEU A 53 -10.82 1.30 6.07
N PRO A 54 -10.27 2.53 6.14
CA PRO A 54 -10.62 3.59 5.22
C PRO A 54 -10.39 3.26 3.75
N TRP A 55 -9.38 2.45 3.41
CA TRP A 55 -9.18 1.99 2.04
C TRP A 55 -10.35 1.14 1.54
N LEU A 56 -10.99 0.34 2.41
CA LEU A 56 -12.15 -0.47 2.05
C LEU A 56 -13.40 0.40 1.88
N LEU A 57 -13.62 1.37 2.77
CA LEU A 57 -14.87 2.15 2.83
C LEU A 57 -14.84 3.41 1.95
N PHE A 58 -13.68 4.06 1.83
CA PHE A 58 -13.55 5.40 1.27
C PHE A 58 -12.70 5.48 0.01
N ALA A 59 -12.08 4.40 -0.50
CA ALA A 59 -11.32 4.46 -1.75
C ALA A 59 -12.15 4.93 -2.96
N LEU A 60 -13.40 4.47 -3.05
CA LEU A 60 -14.32 4.87 -4.12
C LEU A 60 -14.77 6.35 -3.98
N PRO A 61 -15.26 6.80 -2.81
CA PRO A 61 -15.48 8.23 -2.55
C PRO A 61 -14.25 9.11 -2.79
N ALA A 62 -13.07 8.70 -2.35
CA ALA A 62 -11.82 9.44 -2.53
C ALA A 62 -11.50 9.64 -4.02
N GLY A 63 -11.71 8.61 -4.85
CA GLY A 63 -11.61 8.73 -6.31
C GLY A 63 -12.57 9.77 -6.88
N ALA A 64 -13.83 9.73 -6.46
CA ALA A 64 -14.83 10.70 -6.91
C ALA A 64 -14.50 12.14 -6.48
N ILE A 65 -13.93 12.32 -5.29
CA ILE A 65 -13.44 13.61 -4.80
C ILE A 65 -12.26 14.07 -5.66
N ALA A 66 -11.25 13.23 -5.88
CA ALA A 66 -10.09 13.55 -6.71
C ALA A 66 -10.45 13.91 -8.16
N ASP A 67 -11.54 13.34 -8.68
CA ASP A 67 -12.03 13.60 -10.03
C ASP A 67 -12.82 14.91 -10.20
N ARG A 68 -13.35 15.46 -9.09
CA ARG A 68 -14.24 16.64 -9.09
C ARG A 68 -13.60 17.87 -8.44
N ALA A 69 -12.80 17.65 -7.40
CA ALA A 69 -12.11 18.69 -6.67
C ALA A 69 -10.77 19.02 -7.31
N ASP A 70 -10.18 20.12 -6.87
CA ASP A 70 -8.79 20.43 -7.16
C ASP A 70 -7.90 19.46 -6.36
N ARG A 71 -7.09 18.67 -7.06
CA ARG A 71 -6.31 17.57 -6.45
C ARG A 71 -5.30 18.09 -5.42
N ARG A 72 -4.67 19.23 -5.68
CA ARG A 72 -3.75 19.87 -4.75
C ARG A 72 -4.47 20.29 -3.46
N SER A 73 -5.67 20.84 -3.58
CA SER A 73 -6.48 21.23 -2.42
C SER A 73 -6.89 20.04 -1.56
N VAL A 74 -7.24 18.90 -2.19
CA VAL A 74 -7.52 17.63 -1.48
C VAL A 74 -6.29 17.15 -0.72
N MET A 75 -5.11 17.17 -1.35
CA MET A 75 -3.86 16.78 -0.72
C MET A 75 -3.48 17.69 0.46
N LEU A 76 -3.61 19.01 0.30
CA LEU A 76 -3.37 19.99 1.37
C LEU A 76 -4.30 19.75 2.56
N LEU A 77 -5.60 19.63 2.32
CA LEU A 77 -6.59 19.40 3.37
C LEU A 77 -6.34 18.08 4.10
N ALA A 78 -5.96 17.03 3.38
CA ALA A 78 -5.62 15.74 3.98
C ALA A 78 -4.45 15.86 4.94
N ASN A 79 -3.33 16.46 4.53
CA ASN A 79 -2.16 16.60 5.40
C ASN A 79 -2.42 17.53 6.60
N VAL A 80 -3.17 18.62 6.40
CA VAL A 80 -3.60 19.49 7.52
C VAL A 80 -4.47 18.72 8.49
N ALA A 81 -5.46 17.97 8.01
CA ALA A 81 -6.33 17.16 8.87
C ALA A 81 -5.54 16.13 9.68
N ARG A 82 -4.57 15.43 9.04
CA ARG A 82 -3.70 14.47 9.74
C ARG A 82 -2.86 15.14 10.82
N ALA A 83 -2.21 16.26 10.50
CA ALA A 83 -1.40 17.00 11.45
C ALA A 83 -2.25 17.51 12.63
N THR A 84 -3.44 18.05 12.38
CA THR A 84 -4.35 18.52 13.43
C THR A 84 -4.85 17.39 14.32
N LEU A 85 -5.32 16.28 13.74
CA LEU A 85 -5.77 15.11 14.49
C LEU A 85 -4.66 14.57 15.39
N LEU A 86 -3.45 14.42 14.84
CA LEU A 86 -2.33 13.87 15.59
C LEU A 86 -1.79 14.86 16.64
N THR A 87 -1.88 16.17 16.39
CA THR A 87 -1.59 17.19 17.39
C THR A 87 -2.56 17.09 18.57
N GLY A 88 -3.85 16.88 18.32
CA GLY A 88 -4.84 16.63 19.37
C GLY A 88 -4.49 15.40 20.21
N LEU A 89 -4.09 14.29 19.57
CA LEU A 89 -3.61 13.10 20.27
C LEU A 89 -2.35 13.39 21.10
N LEU A 90 -1.36 14.06 20.51
CA LEU A 90 -0.11 14.41 21.22
C LEU A 90 -0.39 15.25 22.46
N VAL A 91 -1.23 16.28 22.35
CA VAL A 91 -1.64 17.11 23.49
C VAL A 91 -2.33 16.27 24.57
N ALA A 92 -3.24 15.37 24.20
CA ALA A 92 -3.89 14.48 25.16
C ALA A 92 -2.88 13.56 25.88
N VAL A 93 -1.90 13.01 25.16
CA VAL A 93 -0.83 12.19 25.76
C VAL A 93 0.04 13.02 26.71
N LEU A 94 0.40 14.26 26.34
CA LEU A 94 1.21 15.14 27.18
C LEU A 94 0.48 15.61 28.45
N LEU A 95 -0.85 15.68 28.41
CA LEU A 95 -1.70 16.02 29.55
C LEU A 95 -2.14 14.79 30.37
N ASP A 96 -1.53 13.62 30.12
CA ASP A 96 -1.87 12.34 30.76
C ASP A 96 -3.36 11.93 30.59
N ALA A 97 -4.01 12.44 29.55
CA ALA A 97 -5.37 12.12 29.13
C ALA A 97 -5.38 11.14 27.93
N GLY A 98 -4.25 10.48 27.68
CA GLY A 98 -4.09 9.49 26.62
C GLY A 98 -4.99 8.28 26.84
N SER A 99 -5.58 7.76 25.77
CA SER A 99 -6.34 6.50 25.83
C SER A 99 -6.22 5.74 24.52
N ILE A 100 -6.44 4.43 24.58
CA ILE A 100 -6.47 3.61 23.38
C ILE A 100 -7.53 4.09 22.38
N TRP A 101 -8.66 4.61 22.85
CA TRP A 101 -9.73 5.13 21.99
C TRP A 101 -9.28 6.36 21.21
N LEU A 102 -8.44 7.22 21.79
CA LEU A 102 -7.83 8.33 21.05
C LEU A 102 -6.86 7.83 19.97
N LEU A 103 -6.16 6.71 20.20
CA LEU A 103 -5.34 6.07 19.17
C LEU A 103 -6.21 5.55 18.01
N TYR A 104 -7.39 4.97 18.30
CA TYR A 104 -8.35 4.54 17.27
C TYR A 104 -8.90 5.71 16.45
N VAL A 105 -9.27 6.82 17.12
CA VAL A 105 -9.74 8.03 16.43
C VAL A 105 -8.65 8.60 15.54
N ALA A 106 -7.41 8.68 16.04
CA ALA A 106 -6.26 9.11 15.26
C ALA A 106 -6.02 8.19 14.07
N ALA A 107 -5.98 6.87 14.28
CA ALA A 107 -5.75 5.87 13.23
C ALA A 107 -6.80 5.93 12.11
N LEU A 108 -8.09 5.99 12.47
CA LEU A 108 -9.18 6.05 11.51
C LEU A 108 -9.19 7.39 10.75
N GLY A 109 -9.04 8.49 11.47
CA GLY A 109 -9.04 9.83 10.89
C GLY A 109 -7.85 10.05 9.94
N THR A 110 -6.66 9.58 10.31
CA THR A 110 -5.47 9.66 9.45
C THR A 110 -5.59 8.73 8.25
N GLY A 111 -6.09 7.51 8.41
CA GLY A 111 -6.32 6.58 7.29
C GLY A 111 -7.35 7.10 6.26
N ILE A 112 -8.40 7.82 6.69
CA ILE A 112 -9.34 8.49 5.77
C ILE A 112 -8.62 9.57 4.95
N ALA A 113 -7.82 10.40 5.63
CA ALA A 113 -7.03 11.43 4.97
C ALA A 113 -5.95 10.82 4.05
N GLU A 114 -5.32 9.70 4.42
CA GLU A 114 -4.39 8.90 3.59
C GLU A 114 -5.03 8.50 2.29
N THR A 115 -6.20 7.85 2.39
CA THR A 115 -6.94 7.37 1.22
C THR A 115 -7.24 8.52 0.24
N CYS A 116 -7.61 9.69 0.75
CA CYS A 116 -7.85 10.88 -0.08
C CYS A 116 -6.58 11.45 -0.72
N TYR A 117 -5.50 11.56 0.05
CA TYR A 117 -4.22 12.10 -0.41
C TYR A 117 -3.59 11.23 -1.49
N ASP A 118 -3.46 9.93 -1.26
CA ASP A 118 -2.79 9.02 -2.20
C ASP A 118 -3.53 8.96 -3.52
N THR A 119 -4.86 8.98 -3.46
CA THR A 119 -5.71 9.02 -4.64
C THR A 119 -5.50 10.32 -5.43
N ALA A 120 -5.39 11.46 -4.75
CA ALA A 120 -5.13 12.75 -5.39
C ALA A 120 -3.69 12.91 -5.89
N SER A 121 -2.69 12.40 -5.15
CA SER A 121 -1.24 12.39 -5.46
C SER A 121 -0.99 11.70 -6.80
N GLN A 122 -1.58 10.52 -7.01
CA GLN A 122 -1.45 9.82 -8.29
C GLN A 122 -2.19 10.54 -9.42
N ALA A 123 -3.35 11.13 -9.14
CA ALA A 123 -4.16 11.80 -10.14
C ALA A 123 -3.61 13.16 -10.60
N ILE A 124 -2.69 13.78 -9.84
CA ILE A 124 -2.07 15.06 -10.18
C ILE A 124 -0.86 14.91 -11.12
N VAL A 125 -0.19 13.75 -11.12
CA VAL A 125 1.02 13.50 -11.94
C VAL A 125 0.81 13.82 -13.43
N PRO A 126 -0.28 13.38 -14.09
CA PRO A 126 -0.50 13.66 -15.52
C PRO A 126 -0.67 15.13 -15.88
N GLN A 127 -0.86 16.00 -14.90
CA GLN A 127 -1.00 17.45 -15.08
C GLN A 127 0.32 18.19 -14.88
N LEU A 128 1.36 17.51 -14.37
CA LEU A 128 2.67 18.10 -14.08
C LEU A 128 3.75 17.70 -15.09
N VAL A 129 3.57 16.57 -15.78
CA VAL A 129 4.54 16.03 -16.73
C VAL A 129 3.89 15.68 -18.07
N GLY A 130 4.68 15.70 -19.15
CA GLY A 130 4.21 15.27 -20.47
C GLY A 130 3.87 13.77 -20.51
N ARG A 131 2.99 13.37 -21.45
CA ARG A 131 2.55 11.97 -21.60
C ARG A 131 3.70 10.98 -21.72
N ASP A 132 4.73 11.33 -22.49
CA ASP A 132 5.91 10.49 -22.72
C ASP A 132 6.77 10.29 -21.46
N GLN A 133 6.61 11.15 -20.46
CA GLN A 133 7.34 11.09 -19.20
C GLN A 133 6.56 10.40 -18.07
N LEU A 134 5.28 10.05 -18.29
CA LEU A 134 4.42 9.49 -17.24
C LEU A 134 4.95 8.19 -16.62
N PRO A 135 5.47 7.22 -17.38
CA PRO A 135 6.03 6.01 -16.78
C PRO A 135 7.18 6.33 -15.81
N ARG A 136 8.08 7.22 -16.23
CA ARG A 136 9.23 7.67 -15.42
C ARG A 136 8.80 8.45 -14.17
N ALA A 137 7.82 9.33 -14.32
CA ALA A 137 7.29 10.15 -13.23
C ALA A 137 6.56 9.30 -12.18
N ASN A 138 5.70 8.37 -12.62
CA ASN A 138 5.01 7.45 -11.71
C ASN A 138 5.97 6.50 -11.01
N GLY A 139 6.95 5.93 -11.73
CA GLY A 139 7.93 5.03 -11.12
C GLY A 139 8.74 5.70 -10.02
N ARG A 140 9.20 6.94 -10.25
CA ARG A 140 9.94 7.73 -9.25
C ARG A 140 9.10 8.17 -8.06
N LEU A 141 7.83 8.52 -8.30
CA LEU A 141 6.91 8.88 -7.22
C LEU A 141 6.60 7.66 -6.35
N TYR A 142 6.20 6.55 -6.97
CA TYR A 142 5.93 5.29 -6.29
C TYR A 142 7.13 4.78 -5.48
N ALA A 143 8.34 4.87 -6.05
CA ALA A 143 9.56 4.51 -5.34
C ALA A 143 9.77 5.37 -4.09
N ALA A 144 9.50 6.67 -4.17
CA ALA A 144 9.63 7.57 -3.02
C ALA A 144 8.56 7.33 -1.96
N GLU A 145 7.31 7.16 -2.37
CA GLU A 145 6.20 6.82 -1.47
C GLU A 145 6.49 5.50 -0.74
N THR A 146 6.86 4.45 -1.47
CA THR A 146 7.16 3.12 -0.91
C THR A 146 8.41 3.13 -0.01
N THR A 147 9.48 3.81 -0.43
CA THR A 147 10.70 3.93 0.38
C THR A 147 10.42 4.69 1.68
N ALA A 148 9.68 5.78 1.59
CA ALA A 148 9.33 6.57 2.77
C ALA A 148 8.42 5.80 3.74
N LEU A 149 7.35 5.20 3.21
CA LEU A 149 6.34 4.48 3.99
C LEU A 149 6.83 3.15 4.56
N GLU A 150 7.44 2.31 3.72
CA GLU A 150 7.70 0.90 4.03
C GLU A 150 9.17 0.62 4.40
N LEU A 151 10.14 1.39 3.90
CA LEU A 151 11.56 1.19 4.22
C LEU A 151 12.02 2.07 5.39
N ALA A 152 11.76 3.37 5.32
CA ALA A 152 12.24 4.34 6.30
C ALA A 152 11.29 4.48 7.50
N GLY A 153 9.98 4.35 7.27
CA GLY A 153 8.94 4.47 8.28
C GLY A 153 9.10 3.55 9.50
N PRO A 154 9.09 2.20 9.33
CA PRO A 154 9.15 1.28 10.46
C PRO A 154 10.39 1.42 11.39
N PRO A 155 11.63 1.52 10.89
CA PRO A 155 12.79 1.66 11.76
C PRO A 155 12.81 3.04 12.43
N ALA A 156 12.39 4.09 11.71
CA ALA A 156 12.22 5.41 12.31
C ALA A 156 11.18 5.37 13.45
N ALA A 157 10.03 4.71 13.26
CA ALA A 157 9.03 4.54 14.31
C ALA A 157 9.60 3.85 15.56
N GLY A 158 10.31 2.73 15.38
CA GLY A 158 10.91 1.98 16.49
C GLY A 158 11.94 2.80 17.27
N LEU A 159 12.80 3.55 16.57
CA LEU A 159 13.78 4.45 17.19
C LEU A 159 13.12 5.63 17.91
N LEU A 160 12.11 6.25 17.30
CA LEU A 160 11.38 7.38 17.88
C LEU A 160 10.62 6.97 19.15
N VAL A 161 9.96 5.80 19.13
CA VAL A 161 9.29 5.24 20.31
C VAL A 161 10.30 5.00 21.44
N ALA A 162 11.48 4.45 21.12
CA ALA A 162 12.53 4.21 22.10
C ALA A 162 13.12 5.52 22.69
N ALA A 163 13.16 6.59 21.90
CA ALA A 163 13.69 7.88 22.32
C ALA A 163 12.70 8.72 23.16
N GLY A 164 11.40 8.40 23.13
CA GLY A 164 10.40 9.00 24.03
C GLY A 164 9.00 9.09 23.43
N ALA A 165 7.97 9.08 24.28
CA ALA A 165 6.56 8.97 23.86
C ALA A 165 6.04 10.11 22.97
N ALA A 166 6.61 11.32 23.07
CA ALA A 166 6.18 12.48 22.28
C ALA A 166 6.73 12.46 20.84
N LEU A 167 7.92 11.89 20.63
CA LEU A 167 8.62 11.87 19.34
C LEU A 167 7.89 11.12 18.21
N PRO A 168 7.31 9.91 18.44
CA PRO A 168 6.60 9.19 17.38
C PRO A 168 5.31 9.88 16.92
N LEU A 169 4.79 10.84 17.71
CA LEU A 169 3.62 11.66 17.34
C LEU A 169 4.05 13.03 16.77
N GLY A 170 5.03 13.68 17.39
CA GLY A 170 5.55 14.98 16.96
C GLY A 170 6.24 14.95 15.58
N THR A 171 6.94 13.85 15.27
CA THR A 171 7.69 13.74 14.01
C THR A 171 6.76 13.67 12.79
N PRO A 172 5.72 12.81 12.75
CA PRO A 172 4.73 12.85 11.67
C PRO A 172 4.04 14.21 11.52
N ILE A 173 3.71 14.91 12.62
CA ILE A 173 3.11 16.26 12.57
C ILE A 173 4.04 17.22 11.81
N ALA A 174 5.32 17.26 12.18
CA ALA A 174 6.31 18.12 11.53
C ALA A 174 6.50 17.76 10.05
N LEU A 175 6.54 16.47 9.71
CA LEU A 175 6.67 15.99 8.34
C LEU A 175 5.46 16.33 7.47
N TRP A 176 4.23 16.17 7.95
CA TRP A 176 3.04 16.60 7.22
C TRP A 176 2.96 18.12 7.07
N ALA A 177 3.36 18.88 8.08
CA ALA A 177 3.46 20.35 7.99
C ALA A 177 4.49 20.78 6.93
N ALA A 178 5.65 20.13 6.89
CA ALA A 178 6.66 20.35 5.86
C ALA A 178 6.15 19.96 4.46
N ALA A 179 5.43 18.84 4.34
CA ALA A 179 4.79 18.41 3.10
C ALA A 179 3.77 19.46 2.60
N VAL A 180 2.93 20.00 3.50
CA VAL A 180 2.01 21.12 3.20
C VAL A 180 2.79 22.33 2.69
N GLY A 181 3.86 22.74 3.38
CA GLY A 181 4.71 23.86 2.97
C GLY A 181 5.28 23.68 1.55
N VAL A 182 5.78 22.49 1.22
CA VAL A 182 6.30 22.18 -0.12
C VAL A 182 5.19 22.16 -1.16
N LEU A 183 4.04 21.57 -0.83
CA LEU A 183 2.89 21.45 -1.74
C LEU A 183 2.24 22.81 -2.04
N LEU A 184 2.34 23.78 -1.12
CA LEU A 184 1.94 25.16 -1.36
C LEU A 184 2.79 25.83 -2.47
N LEU A 185 3.99 25.33 -2.78
CA LEU A 185 4.84 25.83 -3.86
C LEU A 185 4.50 25.23 -5.24
N VAL A 186 3.62 24.24 -5.30
CA VAL A 186 3.12 23.66 -6.56
C VAL A 186 2.04 24.58 -7.14
N ARG A 187 2.33 25.26 -8.26
CA ARG A 187 1.41 26.21 -8.89
C ARG A 187 0.64 25.56 -10.04
N GLY A 188 -0.66 25.86 -10.14
CA GLY A 188 -1.54 25.43 -11.23
C GLY A 188 -2.94 25.07 -10.75
N PRO A 189 -3.99 25.26 -11.58
CA PRO A 189 -5.28 24.66 -11.32
C PRO A 189 -5.21 23.16 -11.65
N PHE A 190 -5.43 22.30 -10.65
CA PHE A 190 -5.39 20.83 -10.81
C PHE A 190 -6.78 20.21 -10.87
N LYS A 191 -7.76 21.01 -11.29
CA LYS A 191 -9.14 20.62 -11.52
C LYS A 191 -9.33 20.27 -13.00
N VAL A 192 -9.65 19.01 -13.28
CA VAL A 192 -10.06 18.60 -14.63
C VAL A 192 -11.40 19.28 -14.94
N ARG A 193 -11.42 20.19 -15.93
CA ARG A 193 -12.68 20.72 -16.48
C ARG A 193 -13.47 19.56 -17.09
N ALA A 194 -14.66 19.29 -16.55
CA ALA A 194 -15.54 18.27 -17.12
C ALA A 194 -16.14 18.80 -18.42
N THR A 195 -15.80 18.19 -19.55
CA THR A 195 -16.49 18.39 -20.83
C THR A 195 -17.63 17.35 -20.93
N GLY A 196 -18.88 17.77 -20.70
CA GLY A 196 -20.08 16.95 -20.94
C GLY A 196 -20.73 16.30 -19.71
N ARG A 197 -21.84 15.58 -19.98
CA ARG A 197 -22.71 14.92 -18.99
C ARG A 197 -22.02 13.63 -18.49
N ARG A 198 -21.39 13.69 -17.32
CA ARG A 198 -20.68 12.53 -16.75
C ARG A 198 -21.66 11.45 -16.28
N PRO A 199 -21.36 10.15 -16.49
CA PRO A 199 -22.15 9.06 -15.92
C PRO A 199 -22.21 9.14 -14.39
N VAL A 200 -23.23 8.51 -13.80
CA VAL A 200 -23.34 8.38 -12.34
C VAL A 200 -22.16 7.55 -11.81
N LEU A 201 -21.52 8.00 -10.72
CA LEU A 201 -20.34 7.33 -10.11
C LEU A 201 -20.55 5.81 -9.92
N ARG A 202 -21.73 5.40 -9.49
CA ARG A 202 -22.09 3.97 -9.35
C ARG A 202 -22.00 3.21 -10.67
N ALA A 203 -22.43 3.81 -11.77
CA ALA A 203 -22.35 3.20 -13.10
C ALA A 203 -20.88 3.07 -13.57
N GLU A 204 -20.04 4.05 -13.28
CA GLU A 204 -18.60 3.99 -13.63
C GLU A 204 -17.86 2.90 -12.83
N ILE A 205 -18.19 2.76 -11.54
CA ILE A 205 -17.65 1.71 -10.67
C ILE A 205 -18.14 0.34 -11.16
N ALA A 206 -19.43 0.20 -11.45
CA ALA A 206 -20.01 -1.03 -11.95
C ALA A 206 -19.40 -1.43 -13.31
N GLU A 207 -19.12 -0.46 -14.19
CA GLU A 207 -18.45 -0.71 -15.47
C GLU A 207 -17.02 -1.22 -15.28
N GLY A 208 -16.23 -0.59 -14.40
CA GLY A 208 -14.86 -1.02 -14.08
C GLY A 208 -14.81 -2.42 -13.47
N LEU A 209 -15.66 -2.69 -12.46
CA LEU A 209 -15.78 -4.01 -11.85
C LEU A 209 -16.21 -5.06 -12.88
N ARG A 210 -17.26 -4.78 -13.65
CA ARG A 210 -17.75 -5.71 -14.67
C ARG A 210 -16.68 -6.02 -15.72
N PHE A 211 -15.87 -5.04 -16.11
CA PHE A 211 -14.76 -5.26 -17.02
C PHE A 211 -13.69 -6.18 -16.41
N VAL A 212 -13.24 -5.90 -15.17
CA VAL A 212 -12.28 -6.75 -14.47
C VAL A 212 -12.78 -8.20 -14.35
N TRP A 213 -14.05 -8.40 -13.99
CA TRP A 213 -14.63 -9.73 -13.77
C TRP A 213 -14.91 -10.52 -15.06
N ARG A 214 -15.16 -9.82 -16.18
CA ARG A 214 -15.35 -10.45 -17.51
C ARG A 214 -14.02 -10.77 -18.18
N THR A 215 -12.98 -9.99 -17.94
CA THR A 215 -11.64 -10.24 -18.51
C THR A 215 -10.89 -11.25 -17.65
N GLY A 216 -10.81 -12.50 -18.10
CA GLY A 216 -10.29 -13.63 -17.32
C GLY A 216 -8.92 -13.39 -16.68
N ILE A 217 -7.99 -12.76 -17.39
CA ILE A 217 -6.65 -12.41 -16.88
C ILE A 217 -6.72 -11.37 -15.76
N LEU A 218 -7.47 -10.28 -15.96
CA LEU A 218 -7.61 -9.22 -14.96
C LEU A 218 -8.27 -9.74 -13.69
N ARG A 219 -9.27 -10.61 -13.83
CA ARG A 219 -9.91 -11.29 -12.71
C ARG A 219 -8.89 -12.13 -11.93
N THR A 220 -8.12 -12.96 -12.62
CA THR A 220 -7.10 -13.82 -11.99
C THR A 220 -6.10 -12.99 -11.20
N PHE A 221 -5.52 -11.94 -11.78
CA PHE A 221 -4.58 -11.08 -11.05
C PHE A 221 -5.21 -10.37 -9.86
N THR A 222 -6.42 -9.85 -10.04
CA THR A 222 -7.10 -9.13 -8.97
C THR A 222 -7.41 -10.05 -7.78
N VAL A 223 -7.81 -11.29 -8.04
CA VAL A 223 -8.01 -12.31 -6.99
C VAL A 223 -6.68 -12.71 -6.34
N MET A 224 -5.64 -13.00 -7.14
CA MET A 224 -4.32 -13.36 -6.61
C MET A 224 -3.77 -12.26 -5.69
N THR A 225 -3.77 -11.01 -6.15
CA THR A 225 -3.34 -9.85 -5.36
C THR A 225 -4.21 -9.65 -4.12
N GLY A 226 -5.53 -9.80 -4.24
CA GLY A 226 -6.46 -9.67 -3.10
C GLY A 226 -6.22 -10.70 -2.00
N VAL A 227 -6.08 -11.97 -2.38
CA VAL A 227 -5.81 -13.09 -1.44
C VAL A 227 -4.42 -12.97 -0.83
N PHE A 228 -3.41 -12.58 -1.62
CA PHE A 228 -2.07 -12.34 -1.10
C PHE A 228 -2.06 -11.21 -0.06
N ASN A 229 -2.70 -10.07 -0.35
CA ASN A 229 -2.81 -8.95 0.59
C ASN A 229 -3.62 -9.30 1.85
N PHE A 230 -4.65 -10.13 1.72
CA PHE A 230 -5.40 -10.66 2.85
C PHE A 230 -4.49 -11.48 3.78
N ALA A 231 -3.80 -12.49 3.21
CA ALA A 231 -2.92 -13.39 3.95
C ALA A 231 -1.73 -12.65 4.58
N SER A 232 -1.08 -11.77 3.82
CA SER A 232 0.05 -10.97 4.33
C SER A 232 -0.38 -10.04 5.45
N SER A 233 -1.54 -9.39 5.32
CA SER A 233 -2.06 -8.51 6.37
C SER A 233 -2.47 -9.27 7.62
N ALA A 234 -2.98 -10.49 7.51
CA ALA A 234 -3.29 -11.35 8.64
C ALA A 234 -2.03 -11.70 9.45
N ILE A 235 -0.93 -12.03 8.75
CA ILE A 235 0.35 -12.36 9.36
C ILE A 235 0.99 -11.12 9.99
N LEU A 236 1.13 -10.03 9.22
CA LEU A 236 1.83 -8.82 9.68
C LEU A 236 1.13 -8.15 10.86
N ALA A 237 -0.21 -8.24 10.96
CA ALA A 237 -0.97 -7.65 12.07
C ALA A 237 -0.60 -8.25 13.44
N VAL A 238 -0.28 -9.55 13.49
CA VAL A 238 0.04 -10.27 14.74
C VAL A 238 1.52 -10.58 14.89
N LEU A 239 2.33 -10.35 13.83
CA LEU A 239 3.77 -10.62 13.84
C LEU A 239 4.50 -9.85 14.95
N VAL A 240 4.05 -8.64 15.30
CA VAL A 240 4.63 -7.85 16.39
C VAL A 240 4.59 -8.61 17.73
N LEU A 241 3.54 -9.40 17.99
CA LEU A 241 3.40 -10.21 19.21
C LEU A 241 4.37 -11.40 19.22
N TYR A 242 4.71 -11.92 18.03
CA TYR A 242 5.70 -12.99 17.87
C TYR A 242 7.14 -12.45 17.96
N ALA A 243 7.35 -11.20 17.53
CA ALA A 243 8.66 -10.63 17.34
C ALA A 243 9.17 -9.80 18.53
N VAL A 244 8.31 -9.03 19.20
CA VAL A 244 8.73 -7.96 20.12
C VAL A 244 8.43 -8.31 21.58
N GLY A 245 9.44 -8.12 22.43
CA GLY A 245 9.32 -8.21 23.88
C GLY A 245 9.96 -9.47 24.50
N PRO A 246 10.19 -9.48 25.82
CA PRO A 246 10.95 -10.55 26.49
C PRO A 246 10.30 -11.93 26.37
N ASP A 247 8.96 -11.98 26.41
CA ASP A 247 8.17 -13.21 26.33
C ASP A 247 7.81 -13.61 24.89
N SER A 248 8.27 -12.84 23.90
CA SER A 248 8.04 -13.13 22.48
C SER A 248 9.02 -14.17 21.97
N ALA A 249 8.64 -14.89 20.91
CA ALA A 249 9.48 -15.95 20.37
C ALA A 249 10.82 -15.45 19.81
N MET A 250 10.87 -14.21 19.28
CA MET A 250 12.10 -13.64 18.73
C MET A 250 12.88 -12.75 19.71
N GLY A 251 12.23 -12.23 20.76
CA GLY A 251 12.90 -11.38 21.76
C GLY A 251 13.39 -10.03 21.24
N LEU A 252 12.86 -9.51 20.12
CA LEU A 252 13.38 -8.30 19.50
C LEU A 252 12.95 -7.03 20.25
N SER A 253 13.79 -6.00 20.12
CA SER A 253 13.37 -4.62 20.43
C SER A 253 12.44 -4.09 19.33
N GLY A 254 11.67 -3.04 19.63
CA GLY A 254 10.83 -2.38 18.63
C GLY A 254 11.63 -1.85 17.43
N ALA A 255 12.85 -1.36 17.64
CA ALA A 255 13.75 -0.93 16.56
C ALA A 255 14.22 -2.10 15.69
N ALA A 256 14.62 -3.23 16.29
CA ALA A 256 15.03 -4.42 15.55
C ALA A 256 13.86 -5.02 14.74
N TYR A 257 12.63 -4.97 15.28
CA TYR A 257 11.43 -5.33 14.53
C TYR A 257 11.17 -4.39 13.35
N GLY A 258 11.35 -3.08 13.52
CA GLY A 258 11.28 -2.11 12.42
C GLY A 258 12.28 -2.42 11.30
N TRP A 259 13.52 -2.78 11.64
CA TRP A 259 14.52 -3.24 10.68
C TRP A 259 14.13 -4.53 9.97
N LEU A 260 13.58 -5.51 10.71
CA LEU A 260 13.08 -6.76 10.13
C LEU A 260 12.03 -6.50 9.05
N LEU A 261 11.07 -5.61 9.31
CA LEU A 261 10.04 -5.24 8.33
C LEU A 261 10.61 -4.47 7.14
N SER A 262 11.63 -3.65 7.38
CA SER A 262 12.34 -2.89 6.33
C SER A 262 12.97 -3.80 5.28
N LEU A 263 13.30 -5.05 5.63
CA LEU A 263 13.86 -6.01 4.69
C LEU A 263 12.89 -6.32 3.54
N ILE A 264 11.57 -6.26 3.75
CA ILE A 264 10.58 -6.36 2.67
C ILE A 264 10.80 -5.25 1.65
N ALA A 265 10.88 -4.00 2.11
CA ALA A 265 11.06 -2.86 1.24
C ALA A 265 12.47 -2.84 0.59
N ALA A 266 13.51 -3.31 1.30
CA ALA A 266 14.84 -3.48 0.74
C ALA A 266 14.84 -4.53 -0.40
N GLY A 267 14.08 -5.62 -0.21
CA GLY A 267 13.80 -6.61 -1.24
C GLY A 267 13.06 -6.00 -2.43
N CYS A 268 12.06 -5.15 -2.22
CA CYS A 268 11.38 -4.43 -3.29
C CYS A 268 12.33 -3.50 -4.07
N LEU A 269 13.24 -2.80 -3.39
CA LEU A 269 14.23 -1.96 -4.05
C LEU A 269 15.18 -2.80 -4.90
N ALA A 270 15.73 -3.88 -4.34
CA ALA A 270 16.60 -4.80 -5.07
C ALA A 270 15.86 -5.43 -6.27
N GLY A 271 14.64 -5.93 -6.05
CA GLY A 271 13.80 -6.56 -7.07
C GLY A 271 13.42 -5.63 -8.22
N SER A 272 13.38 -4.31 -8.00
CA SER A 272 13.07 -3.34 -9.06
C SER A 272 14.08 -3.38 -10.22
N PHE A 273 15.35 -3.73 -9.95
CA PHE A 273 16.39 -3.90 -10.96
C PHE A 273 16.23 -5.21 -11.74
N PHE A 274 15.52 -6.19 -11.18
CA PHE A 274 15.33 -7.53 -11.75
C PHE A 274 13.99 -7.71 -12.46
N ALA A 275 13.03 -6.80 -12.29
CA ALA A 275 11.68 -6.94 -12.84
C ALA A 275 11.65 -7.06 -14.38
N GLU A 276 12.30 -6.13 -15.08
CA GLU A 276 12.38 -6.15 -16.55
C GLU A 276 13.22 -7.33 -17.09
N PRO A 277 14.42 -7.63 -16.55
CA PRO A 277 15.17 -8.82 -16.93
C PRO A 277 14.39 -10.13 -16.71
N ALA A 278 13.70 -10.28 -15.57
CA ALA A 278 12.93 -11.46 -15.25
C ALA A 278 11.75 -11.64 -16.22
N GLU A 279 11.02 -10.57 -16.55
CA GLU A 279 9.95 -10.61 -17.52
C GLU A 279 10.46 -10.99 -18.93
N ARG A 280 11.59 -10.43 -19.37
CA ARG A 280 12.20 -10.77 -20.67
C ARG A 280 12.67 -12.22 -20.75
N ALA A 281 13.31 -12.73 -19.70
CA ALA A 281 13.87 -14.07 -19.70
C ALA A 281 12.82 -15.17 -19.52
N LEU A 282 11.80 -14.92 -18.69
CA LEU A 282 10.83 -15.94 -18.26
C LEU A 282 9.46 -15.78 -18.94
N GLY A 283 9.16 -14.60 -19.47
CA GLY A 283 7.82 -14.18 -19.87
C GLY A 283 6.96 -13.78 -18.66
N ALA A 284 6.01 -12.86 -18.89
CA ALA A 284 5.17 -12.28 -17.84
C ALA A 284 4.46 -13.32 -16.95
N ALA A 285 3.93 -14.38 -17.56
CA ALA A 285 3.24 -15.46 -16.87
C ALA A 285 4.11 -16.17 -15.82
N ARG A 286 5.29 -16.64 -16.22
CA ARG A 286 6.21 -17.37 -15.32
C ARG A 286 6.82 -16.44 -14.29
N ALA A 287 7.18 -15.22 -14.70
CA ALA A 287 7.69 -14.20 -13.79
C ALA A 287 6.69 -13.93 -12.64
N ILE A 288 5.41 -13.75 -12.95
CA ILE A 288 4.35 -13.56 -11.94
C ILE A 288 4.20 -14.80 -11.05
N GLY A 289 4.17 -16.00 -11.63
CA GLY A 289 4.03 -17.24 -10.85
C GLY A 289 5.15 -17.44 -9.83
N ILE A 290 6.41 -17.25 -10.25
CA ILE A 290 7.59 -17.32 -9.37
C ILE A 290 7.53 -16.22 -8.31
N ALA A 291 7.19 -15.00 -8.72
CA ALA A 291 7.09 -13.86 -7.81
C ALA A 291 6.05 -14.07 -6.69
N PHE A 292 4.85 -14.57 -7.02
CA PHE A 292 3.84 -14.93 -6.02
C PHE A 292 4.27 -16.12 -5.15
N PHE A 293 4.97 -17.11 -5.71
CA PHE A 293 5.51 -18.22 -4.94
C PHE A 293 6.54 -17.73 -3.90
N LEU A 294 7.51 -16.91 -4.30
CA LEU A 294 8.51 -16.33 -3.41
C LEU A 294 7.85 -15.49 -2.31
N GLY A 295 6.90 -14.65 -2.67
CA GLY A 295 6.10 -13.88 -1.72
C GLY A 295 5.37 -14.78 -0.73
N ALA A 296 4.61 -15.77 -1.21
CA ALA A 296 3.83 -16.66 -0.36
C ALA A 296 4.72 -17.52 0.56
N ALA A 297 5.81 -18.08 0.03
CA ALA A 297 6.76 -18.87 0.81
C ALA A 297 7.41 -18.05 1.92
N SER A 298 7.80 -16.80 1.63
CA SER A 298 8.43 -15.91 2.61
C SER A 298 7.54 -15.64 3.83
N LEU A 299 6.23 -15.53 3.62
CA LEU A 299 5.25 -15.26 4.66
C LEU A 299 5.07 -16.46 5.61
N GLY A 300 5.37 -17.68 5.16
CA GLY A 300 5.26 -18.90 5.97
C GLY A 300 6.46 -19.19 6.86
N VAL A 301 7.61 -18.53 6.63
CA VAL A 301 8.85 -18.80 7.39
C VAL A 301 8.70 -18.60 8.91
N PRO A 302 7.99 -17.57 9.42
CA PRO A 302 7.72 -17.43 10.85
C PRO A 302 6.95 -18.60 11.48
N ALA A 303 6.25 -19.44 10.69
CA ALA A 303 5.61 -20.65 11.18
C ALA A 303 6.62 -21.75 11.53
N LEU A 304 7.80 -21.73 10.90
CA LEU A 304 8.81 -22.78 10.97
C LEU A 304 9.95 -22.44 11.94
N THR A 305 10.27 -21.15 12.11
CA THR A 305 11.37 -20.69 12.94
C THR A 305 11.03 -19.40 13.69
N ALA A 306 11.80 -19.11 14.73
CA ALA A 306 11.81 -17.82 15.42
C ALA A 306 13.11 -17.04 15.18
N ASP A 307 14.03 -17.56 14.35
CA ASP A 307 15.29 -16.91 14.04
C ASP A 307 15.06 -15.63 13.20
N PRO A 308 15.36 -14.43 13.74
CA PRO A 308 15.15 -13.17 13.04
C PRO A 308 15.94 -13.04 11.74
N VAL A 309 17.11 -13.68 11.64
CA VAL A 309 17.97 -13.62 10.45
C VAL A 309 17.33 -14.40 9.31
N ILE A 310 16.83 -15.60 9.60
CA ILE A 310 16.15 -16.44 8.60
C ILE A 310 14.85 -15.78 8.13
N ILE A 311 14.05 -15.26 9.06
CA ILE A 311 12.80 -14.54 8.73
C ILE A 311 13.12 -13.28 7.92
N GLY A 312 14.16 -12.54 8.29
CA GLY A 312 14.58 -11.34 7.57
C GLY A 312 15.03 -11.62 6.14
N ALA A 313 15.84 -12.67 5.94
CA ALA A 313 16.25 -13.11 4.61
C ALA A 313 15.04 -13.55 3.77
N ALA A 314 14.08 -14.26 4.38
CA ALA A 314 12.85 -14.64 3.72
C ALA A 314 12.03 -13.42 3.28
N PHE A 315 11.84 -12.44 4.17
CA PHE A 315 11.12 -11.20 3.87
C PHE A 315 11.79 -10.37 2.77
N PHE A 316 13.12 -10.35 2.73
CA PHE A 316 13.87 -9.75 1.63
C PHE A 316 13.55 -10.42 0.29
N VAL A 317 13.62 -11.76 0.23
CA VAL A 317 13.27 -12.53 -0.98
C VAL A 317 11.79 -12.35 -1.35
N GLY A 318 10.90 -12.29 -0.36
CA GLY A 318 9.48 -12.01 -0.52
C GLY A 318 9.23 -10.63 -1.13
N GLY A 319 9.98 -9.61 -0.68
CA GLY A 319 9.96 -8.25 -1.23
C GLY A 319 10.37 -8.20 -2.71
N VAL A 320 11.40 -8.98 -3.09
CA VAL A 320 11.79 -9.13 -4.51
C VAL A 320 10.63 -9.70 -5.33
N GLY A 321 9.97 -10.75 -4.84
CA GLY A 321 8.77 -11.30 -5.49
C GLY A 321 7.62 -10.27 -5.56
N LEU A 322 7.39 -9.53 -4.48
CA LEU A 322 6.33 -8.53 -4.41
C LEU A 322 6.47 -7.46 -5.50
N ILE A 323 7.65 -6.88 -5.67
CA ILE A 323 7.84 -5.82 -6.67
C ILE A 323 7.80 -6.35 -8.11
N VAL A 324 8.38 -7.53 -8.37
CA VAL A 324 8.37 -8.15 -9.71
C VAL A 324 6.94 -8.44 -10.14
N SER A 325 6.14 -9.06 -9.27
CA SER A 325 4.73 -9.31 -9.56
C SER A 325 3.94 -8.02 -9.78
N ASN A 326 4.19 -6.98 -8.98
CA ASN A 326 3.51 -5.70 -9.09
C ASN A 326 3.79 -5.03 -10.44
N VAL A 327 5.07 -4.88 -10.81
CA VAL A 327 5.49 -4.24 -12.07
C VAL A 327 4.88 -4.96 -13.27
N THR A 328 5.02 -6.30 -13.35
CA THR A 328 4.49 -7.06 -14.48
C THR A 328 2.96 -7.02 -14.54
N THR A 329 2.26 -7.09 -13.41
CA THR A 329 0.79 -7.03 -13.37
C THR A 329 0.27 -5.65 -13.79
N VAL A 330 0.92 -4.57 -13.37
CA VAL A 330 0.57 -3.21 -13.77
C VAL A 330 0.74 -3.03 -15.27
N SER A 331 1.90 -3.41 -15.82
CA SER A 331 2.20 -3.33 -17.25
C SER A 331 1.20 -4.13 -18.09
N LEU A 332 0.91 -5.36 -17.67
CA LEU A 332 -0.02 -6.23 -18.39
C LEU A 332 -1.46 -5.68 -18.35
N ARG A 333 -1.90 -5.18 -17.19
CA ARG A 333 -3.22 -4.53 -17.07
C ARG A 333 -3.33 -3.31 -17.98
N GLN A 334 -2.28 -2.50 -18.11
CA GLN A 334 -2.28 -1.34 -19.01
C GLN A 334 -2.43 -1.76 -20.47
N ARG A 335 -1.77 -2.85 -20.89
CA ARG A 335 -1.84 -3.36 -22.28
C ARG A 335 -3.22 -3.92 -22.66
N ILE A 336 -3.90 -4.59 -21.72
CA ILE A 336 -5.18 -5.28 -22.01
C ILE A 336 -6.43 -4.47 -21.68
N THR A 337 -6.26 -3.24 -21.19
CA THR A 337 -7.39 -2.38 -20.81
C THR A 337 -7.51 -1.22 -21.79
N PRO A 338 -8.67 -1.03 -22.43
CA PRO A 338 -8.91 0.13 -23.29
C PRO A 338 -8.69 1.45 -22.55
N ASP A 339 -8.14 2.46 -23.22
CA ASP A 339 -7.79 3.75 -22.63
C ASP A 339 -8.93 4.38 -21.81
N ARG A 340 -10.15 4.31 -22.32
CA ARG A 340 -11.36 4.85 -21.65
C ARG A 340 -11.70 4.15 -20.33
N LEU A 341 -11.18 2.95 -20.09
CA LEU A 341 -11.43 2.12 -18.91
C LEU A 341 -10.23 2.04 -17.96
N LEU A 342 -9.02 2.48 -18.35
CA LEU A 342 -7.80 2.32 -17.56
C LEU A 342 -7.95 2.79 -16.11
N GLY A 343 -8.47 4.01 -15.90
CA GLY A 343 -8.69 4.55 -14.56
C GLY A 343 -9.70 3.74 -13.74
N ARG A 344 -10.82 3.32 -14.36
CA ARG A 344 -11.89 2.56 -13.69
C ARG A 344 -11.45 1.14 -13.33
N THR A 345 -10.72 0.48 -14.23
CA THR A 345 -10.10 -0.83 -14.01
C THR A 345 -9.07 -0.77 -12.89
N ASN A 346 -8.22 0.26 -12.87
CA ASN A 346 -7.24 0.47 -11.81
C ASN A 346 -7.91 0.65 -10.44
N SER A 347 -8.92 1.52 -10.34
CA SER A 347 -9.67 1.72 -9.08
C SER A 347 -10.36 0.46 -8.60
N SER A 348 -10.94 -0.33 -9.51
CA SER A 348 -11.58 -1.61 -9.19
C SER A 348 -10.57 -2.63 -8.66
N HIS A 349 -9.38 -2.71 -9.29
CA HIS A 349 -8.30 -3.56 -8.80
C HIS A 349 -7.79 -3.11 -7.43
N ARG A 350 -7.59 -1.80 -7.22
CA ARG A 350 -7.14 -1.23 -5.94
C ARG A 350 -8.12 -1.51 -4.81
N LEU A 351 -9.42 -1.42 -5.07
CA LEU A 351 -10.45 -1.75 -4.08
C LEU A 351 -10.26 -3.19 -3.57
N VAL A 352 -10.02 -4.15 -4.45
CA VAL A 352 -9.77 -5.54 -4.03
C VAL A 352 -8.39 -5.69 -3.38
N ALA A 353 -7.34 -5.09 -3.95
CA ALA A 353 -5.98 -5.23 -3.46
C ALA A 353 -5.77 -4.63 -2.06
N TYR A 354 -6.34 -3.45 -1.79
CA TYR A 354 -6.20 -2.76 -0.51
C TYR A 354 -7.36 -3.05 0.43
N GLY A 355 -8.58 -3.24 -0.08
CA GLY A 355 -9.77 -3.49 0.74
C GLY A 355 -9.77 -4.86 1.42
N THR A 356 -8.99 -5.84 0.96
CA THR A 356 -8.86 -7.13 1.65
C THR A 356 -7.90 -7.10 2.83
N ARG A 357 -7.00 -6.11 2.91
CA ARG A 357 -6.04 -5.96 4.02
C ARG A 357 -6.71 -5.86 5.40
N PRO A 358 -7.68 -4.94 5.63
CA PRO A 358 -8.35 -4.85 6.93
C PRO A 358 -9.05 -6.16 7.32
N LEU A 359 -9.66 -6.86 6.35
CA LEU A 359 -10.28 -8.17 6.59
C LEU A 359 -9.25 -9.21 7.00
N GLY A 360 -8.09 -9.22 6.34
CA GLY A 360 -6.96 -10.08 6.69
C GLY A 360 -6.46 -9.82 8.09
N ALA A 361 -6.19 -8.56 8.45
CA ALA A 361 -5.74 -8.18 9.78
C ALA A 361 -6.72 -8.62 10.88
N LEU A 362 -8.02 -8.43 10.66
CA LEU A 362 -9.07 -8.86 11.60
C LEU A 362 -9.08 -10.38 11.77
N VAL A 363 -9.10 -11.12 10.66
CA VAL A 363 -9.11 -12.59 10.68
C VAL A 363 -7.84 -13.14 11.30
N GLY A 364 -6.67 -12.55 11.01
CA GLY A 364 -5.40 -12.92 11.62
C GLY A 364 -5.40 -12.75 13.14
N GLY A 365 -5.93 -11.63 13.63
CA GLY A 365 -6.11 -11.38 15.06
C GLY A 365 -6.99 -12.43 15.74
N VAL A 366 -8.21 -12.64 15.21
CA VAL A 366 -9.19 -13.59 15.76
C VAL A 366 -8.68 -15.03 15.72
N LEU A 367 -8.09 -15.48 14.60
CA LEU A 367 -7.58 -16.84 14.50
C LEU A 367 -6.37 -17.07 15.42
N THR A 368 -5.58 -16.04 15.71
CA THR A 368 -4.42 -16.17 16.61
C THR A 368 -4.87 -16.42 18.06
N GLU A 369 -6.01 -15.87 18.49
CA GLU A 369 -6.55 -16.12 19.84
C GLU A 369 -6.92 -17.59 20.05
N SER A 370 -7.48 -18.24 19.03
CA SER A 370 -7.96 -19.63 19.13
C SER A 370 -6.91 -20.68 18.76
N PHE A 371 -6.01 -20.36 17.81
CA PHE A 371 -5.08 -21.34 17.23
C PHE A 371 -3.59 -21.02 17.50
N GLY A 372 -3.28 -19.85 18.05
CA GLY A 372 -1.92 -19.38 18.24
C GLY A 372 -1.26 -18.84 16.95
N LEU A 373 -0.07 -18.25 17.11
CA LEU A 373 0.60 -17.50 16.03
C LEU A 373 1.10 -18.40 14.87
N ARG A 374 1.84 -19.47 15.19
CA ARG A 374 2.47 -20.32 14.15
C ARG A 374 1.47 -21.02 13.22
N PRO A 375 0.37 -21.63 13.72
CA PRO A 375 -0.64 -22.22 12.83
C PRO A 375 -1.30 -21.20 11.90
N VAL A 376 -1.54 -19.97 12.38
CA VAL A 376 -2.07 -18.88 11.55
C VAL A 376 -1.08 -18.48 10.46
N PHE A 377 0.21 -18.36 10.78
CA PHE A 377 1.26 -18.10 9.79
C PHE A 377 1.30 -19.18 8.69
N ALA A 378 1.24 -20.46 9.08
CA ALA A 378 1.19 -21.57 8.13
C ALA A 378 -0.07 -21.54 7.26
N ALA A 379 -1.25 -21.38 7.86
CA ALA A 379 -2.53 -21.37 7.15
C ALA A 379 -2.63 -20.22 6.14
N MET A 380 -2.23 -19.01 6.54
CA MET A 380 -2.25 -17.84 5.65
C MET A 380 -1.20 -17.95 4.55
N SER A 381 -0.02 -18.51 4.84
CA SER A 381 0.99 -18.81 3.83
C SER A 381 0.49 -19.84 2.80
N LEU A 382 -0.20 -20.89 3.24
CA LEU A 382 -0.79 -21.89 2.34
C LEU A 382 -1.91 -21.30 1.48
N LEU A 383 -2.75 -20.43 2.06
CA LEU A 383 -3.76 -19.69 1.33
C LEU A 383 -3.14 -18.79 0.25
N ALA A 384 -2.06 -18.07 0.58
CA ALA A 384 -1.31 -17.29 -0.40
C ALA A 384 -0.67 -18.19 -1.46
N MET A 385 -0.14 -19.36 -1.09
CA MET A 385 0.47 -20.32 -2.01
C MET A 385 -0.55 -20.88 -3.02
N ALA A 386 -1.80 -21.09 -2.59
CA ALA A 386 -2.87 -21.53 -3.49
C ALA A 386 -3.13 -20.55 -4.64
N THR A 387 -2.77 -19.26 -4.49
CA THR A 387 -2.90 -18.27 -5.57
C THR A 387 -1.91 -18.49 -6.70
N VAL A 388 -0.81 -19.21 -6.48
CA VAL A 388 0.18 -19.56 -7.52
C VAL A 388 -0.46 -20.42 -8.62
N PHE A 389 -1.47 -21.24 -8.29
CA PHE A 389 -2.26 -21.96 -9.29
C PHE A 389 -3.06 -21.03 -10.21
N GLY A 390 -3.35 -19.79 -9.78
CA GLY A 390 -3.90 -18.76 -10.65
C GLY A 390 -2.94 -18.36 -11.77
N ALA A 391 -1.63 -18.36 -11.52
CA ALA A 391 -0.63 -18.00 -12.52
C ALA A 391 -0.56 -18.99 -13.68
N THR A 392 -0.94 -20.26 -13.48
CA THR A 392 -1.00 -21.26 -14.58
C THR A 392 -2.09 -20.93 -15.60
N LYS A 393 -3.11 -20.18 -15.20
CA LYS A 393 -4.18 -19.69 -16.09
C LYS A 393 -3.77 -18.45 -16.90
N VAL A 394 -2.66 -17.83 -16.55
CA VAL A 394 -2.11 -16.66 -17.25
C VAL A 394 -1.10 -17.20 -18.26
N THR A 395 -1.54 -17.55 -19.47
CA THR A 395 -0.65 -18.03 -20.53
C THR A 395 -0.31 -16.90 -21.51
N ALA A 396 0.80 -17.02 -22.22
CA ALA A 396 1.15 -16.08 -23.29
C ALA A 396 0.03 -15.97 -24.35
N ALA A 397 -0.65 -17.08 -24.64
CA ALA A 397 -1.80 -17.12 -25.53
C ALA A 397 -2.98 -16.31 -24.98
N ALA A 398 -3.35 -16.51 -23.70
CA ALA A 398 -4.42 -15.74 -23.08
C ALA A 398 -4.11 -14.24 -23.04
N VAL A 399 -2.84 -13.87 -22.82
CA VAL A 399 -2.38 -12.47 -22.85
C VAL A 399 -2.56 -11.88 -24.24
N ALA A 400 -2.08 -12.58 -25.28
CA ALA A 400 -2.23 -12.13 -26.65
C ALA A 400 -3.70 -12.01 -27.08
N ASP A 401 -4.57 -12.91 -26.64
CA ASP A 401 -6.01 -12.85 -26.90
C ASP A 401 -6.67 -11.63 -26.23
N ALA A 402 -6.30 -11.35 -24.98
CA ALA A 402 -6.81 -10.18 -24.26
C ALA A 402 -6.33 -8.86 -24.89
N GLU A 403 -5.10 -8.81 -25.40
CA GLU A 403 -4.58 -7.64 -26.13
C GLU A 403 -5.31 -7.40 -27.43
N ARG A 404 -5.52 -8.47 -28.22
CA ARG A 404 -6.31 -8.38 -29.45
C ARG A 404 -7.74 -7.88 -29.21
N ALA A 405 -8.36 -8.30 -28.11
CA ALA A 405 -9.70 -7.85 -27.73
C ALA A 405 -9.75 -6.39 -27.23
N ALA A 406 -8.61 -5.81 -26.81
CA ALA A 406 -8.53 -4.45 -26.29
C ALA A 406 -8.34 -3.39 -27.40
N VAL A 407 -7.78 -3.78 -28.55
CA VAL A 407 -7.60 -2.89 -29.71
C VAL A 407 -8.95 -2.71 -30.42
N PRO A 408 -9.45 -1.47 -30.61
CA PRO A 408 -10.67 -1.25 -31.38
C PRO A 408 -10.47 -1.75 -32.81
N ALA A 409 -11.45 -2.51 -33.33
CA ALA A 409 -11.45 -2.93 -34.72
C ALA A 409 -11.36 -1.68 -35.61
N ILE A 410 -10.28 -1.57 -36.38
CA ILE A 410 -10.18 -0.56 -37.44
C ILE A 410 -11.35 -0.84 -38.39
N PRO A 411 -12.24 0.14 -38.66
CA PRO A 411 -13.27 -0.05 -39.66
C PRO A 411 -12.58 -0.41 -40.97
N ARG A 412 -12.88 -1.60 -41.52
CA ARG A 412 -12.39 -1.97 -42.85
C ARG A 412 -12.96 -0.97 -43.86
N PRO A 413 -12.15 -0.49 -44.81
CA PRO A 413 -12.58 0.51 -45.80
C PRO A 413 -13.74 0.01 -46.66
#